data_AF-A0A2A2UTQ2-F1
#
_entry.id   AF-A0A2A2UTQ2-F1
#
_cell.length_a   1.000
_cell.length_b   1.000
_cell.length_c   1.000
_cell.angle_alpha   90.00
_cell.angle_beta   90.00
_cell.angle_gamma   90.00
#
_symmetry.space_group_name_H-M   'P 1'
#
loop_
_entity.id
_entity.type
_entity.pdbx_description
1 polymer ?
#
loop_
_entity_poly.entity_id
_entity_poly.type
_entity_poly.pdbx_seq_one_letter_code
_entity_poly.pdbx_strand_id
1 'polypeptide(L)'
;MSSKSIVSDLNVCSLFQAERKRLNLSQKDVANFLGMSSKQVSRWESSIAIPSDKLVQLASMGFDAAFVVTGNRDGVSLVNKESIDVESAVDAACYAAREALLTVYQAKRLKNELGENGEFDAIKSLSLIEKATRILAKAELTGNMSNDSIRDVLSVISND
;
A
#
# COMPACT_ATOMS: atom_id res chain seq x y z
N MET A 1 39.98 17.43 11.05
CA MET A 1 38.63 17.95 11.38
C MET A 1 37.65 16.83 11.09
N SER A 2 37.01 16.30 12.12
CA SER A 2 36.19 15.08 12.05
C SER A 2 34.82 15.41 11.44
N SER A 3 34.52 14.80 10.30
CA SER A 3 33.23 14.89 9.61
C SER A 3 32.17 14.21 10.47
N LYS A 4 31.45 15.02 11.25
CA LYS A 4 30.37 14.55 12.12
C LYS A 4 29.24 14.02 11.22
N SER A 5 29.07 12.70 11.23
CA SER A 5 27.97 11.98 10.60
C SER A 5 26.63 12.61 11.01
N ILE A 6 25.89 13.15 10.04
CA ILE A 6 24.50 13.62 10.20
C ILE A 6 23.60 12.37 10.19
N VAL A 7 23.66 11.58 11.25
CA VAL A 7 22.57 10.68 11.58
C VAL A 7 21.67 11.52 12.48
N SER A 8 20.52 11.96 11.96
CA SER A 8 19.50 12.60 12.78
C SER A 8 19.16 11.64 13.91
N ASP A 9 19.49 11.99 15.15
CA ASP A 9 19.27 11.14 16.32
C ASP A 9 17.77 10.82 16.43
N LEU A 10 17.39 9.62 15.97
CA LEU A 10 16.08 9.05 16.21
C LEU A 10 15.92 8.92 17.73
N ASN A 11 15.10 9.78 18.31
CA ASN A 11 14.87 9.84 19.74
C ASN A 11 13.40 9.53 20.02
N VAL A 12 13.14 8.70 21.03
CA VAL A 12 11.80 8.37 21.54
C VAL A 12 10.92 9.61 21.74
N CYS A 13 11.49 10.75 22.14
CA CYS A 13 10.73 12.00 22.33
C CYS A 13 10.11 12.51 21.01
N SER A 14 10.89 12.51 19.91
CA SER A 14 10.42 12.96 18.61
C SER A 14 9.50 11.94 17.96
N LEU A 15 9.76 10.65 18.16
CA LEU A 15 8.88 9.56 17.70
C LEU A 15 7.52 9.60 18.41
N PHE A 16 7.50 9.82 19.72
CA PHE A 16 6.27 10.00 20.49
C PHE A 16 5.46 11.20 20.00
N GLN A 17 6.12 12.34 19.75
CA GLN A 17 5.45 13.51 19.19
C GLN A 17 4.88 13.25 17.79
N ALA A 18 5.65 12.58 16.93
CA ALA A 18 5.21 12.23 15.58
C ALA A 18 3.97 11.32 15.62
N GLU A 19 3.97 10.35 16.53
CA GLU A 19 2.85 9.42 16.69
C GLU A 19 1.59 10.11 17.21
N ARG A 20 1.71 11.01 18.19
CA ARG A 20 0.57 11.82 18.66
C ARG A 20 -0.02 12.66 17.52
N LYS A 21 0.85 13.32 16.73
CA LYS A 21 0.43 14.15 15.61
C LYS A 21 -0.27 13.33 14.53
N ARG A 22 0.18 12.11 14.23
CA ARG A 22 -0.51 11.19 13.30
C ARG A 22 -1.95 10.92 13.72
N LEU A 23 -2.20 10.78 15.02
CA LEU A 23 -3.53 10.54 15.58
C LEU A 23 -4.39 11.83 15.68
N ASN A 24 -3.88 12.98 15.22
CA ASN A 24 -4.52 14.29 15.36
C ASN A 24 -4.86 14.67 16.81
N LEU A 25 -4.11 14.16 17.78
CA LEU A 25 -4.32 14.43 19.20
C LEU A 25 -3.51 15.66 19.64
N SER A 26 -4.06 16.50 20.50
CA SER A 26 -3.29 17.53 21.20
C SER A 26 -2.55 16.94 22.41
N GLN A 27 -1.55 17.66 22.94
CA GLN A 27 -0.90 17.27 24.21
C GLN A 27 -1.91 17.22 25.38
N LYS A 28 -2.96 18.05 25.32
CA LYS A 28 -4.03 18.10 26.32
C LYS A 28 -4.90 16.85 26.27
N ASP A 29 -5.18 16.31 25.09
CA ASP A 29 -6.00 15.10 24.95
C ASP A 29 -5.31 13.89 25.57
N VAL A 30 -4.01 13.73 25.29
CA VAL A 30 -3.16 12.71 25.90
C VAL A 30 -3.09 12.87 27.42
N ALA A 31 -2.92 14.10 27.89
CA ALA A 31 -2.85 14.40 29.32
C ALA A 31 -4.18 14.09 30.04
N ASN A 32 -5.31 14.47 29.44
CA ASN A 32 -6.64 14.18 29.95
C ASN A 32 -6.89 12.67 30.03
N PHE A 33 -6.53 11.92 28.98
CA PHE A 33 -6.68 10.47 28.95
C PHE A 33 -5.87 9.77 30.05
N LEU A 34 -4.64 10.23 30.30
CA LEU A 34 -3.77 9.68 31.33
C LEU A 34 -4.02 10.27 32.73
N GLY A 35 -4.99 11.17 32.89
CA GLY A 35 -5.31 11.81 34.18
C GLY A 35 -4.17 12.66 34.74
N MET A 36 -3.43 13.36 33.88
CA MET A 36 -2.22 14.10 34.27
C MET A 36 -2.12 15.49 33.61
N SER A 37 -1.03 16.20 33.87
CA SER A 37 -0.82 17.56 33.34
C SER A 37 -0.25 17.56 31.92
N SER A 38 -0.71 18.47 31.06
CA SER A 38 -0.13 18.67 29.72
C SER A 38 1.36 19.03 29.74
N LYS A 39 1.84 19.59 30.86
CA LYS A 39 3.28 19.87 31.07
C LYS A 39 4.11 18.59 31.09
N GLN A 40 3.59 17.48 31.61
CA GLN A 40 4.31 16.20 31.58
C GLN A 40 4.42 15.65 30.16
N VAL A 41 3.34 15.72 29.37
CA VAL A 41 3.36 15.33 27.94
C VAL A 41 4.34 16.19 27.16
N SER A 42 4.35 17.51 27.40
CA SER A 42 5.34 18.41 26.78
C SER A 42 6.78 18.04 27.14
N ARG A 43 7.06 17.62 28.37
CA ARG A 43 8.39 17.15 28.78
C ARG A 43 8.76 15.83 28.08
N TRP A 44 7.80 14.93 27.85
CA TRP A 44 8.04 13.70 27.09
C TRP A 44 8.42 13.95 25.63
N GLU A 45 7.91 15.04 25.04
CA GLU A 45 8.23 15.39 23.65
C GLU A 45 9.53 16.17 23.49
N SER A 46 10.07 16.73 24.57
CA SER A 46 11.15 17.72 24.49
C SER A 46 12.40 17.40 25.32
N SER A 47 12.31 16.56 26.35
CA SER A 47 13.41 16.46 27.33
C SER A 47 13.58 15.12 28.02
N ILE A 48 12.52 14.32 28.18
CA ILE A 48 12.59 13.06 28.92
C ILE A 48 11.85 11.95 28.17
N ALA A 49 12.32 10.71 28.26
CA ALA A 49 11.60 9.60 27.65
C ALA A 49 10.23 9.40 28.31
N ILE A 50 9.23 9.00 27.50
CA ILE A 50 7.95 8.55 28.01
C ILE A 50 8.13 7.20 28.76
N PRO A 51 7.55 7.04 29.97
CA PRO A 51 7.55 5.75 30.66
C PRO A 51 6.79 4.66 29.89
N SER A 52 7.30 3.43 29.92
CA SER A 52 6.72 2.30 29.18
C SER A 52 5.30 1.95 29.64
N ASP A 53 4.99 2.07 30.92
CA ASP A 53 3.64 1.85 31.49
C ASP A 53 2.62 2.85 30.93
N LYS A 54 3.03 4.09 30.66
CA LYS A 54 2.18 5.11 30.03
C LYS A 54 2.03 4.87 28.54
N LEU A 55 3.08 4.41 27.88
CA LEU A 55 3.01 4.05 26.47
C LEU A 55 2.04 2.88 26.22
N VAL A 56 2.03 1.88 27.09
CA VAL A 56 1.05 0.78 27.05
C VAL A 56 -0.38 1.28 27.24
N GLN A 57 -0.61 2.21 28.17
CA GLN A 57 -1.94 2.82 28.35
C GLN A 57 -2.38 3.60 27.11
N LEU A 58 -1.46 4.29 26.43
CA LEU A 58 -1.77 5.04 25.22
C LEU A 58 -2.08 4.15 24.01
N ALA A 59 -1.75 2.85 24.06
CA ALA A 59 -2.14 1.92 23.01
C ALA A 59 -3.67 1.86 22.81
N SER A 60 -4.47 2.05 23.87
CA SER A 60 -5.94 2.12 23.73
C SER A 60 -6.44 3.41 23.07
N MET A 61 -5.60 4.44 22.94
CA MET A 61 -5.87 5.62 22.10
C MET A 61 -5.37 5.44 20.65
N GLY A 62 -4.83 4.26 20.32
CA GLY A 62 -4.31 3.96 18.98
C GLY A 62 -2.83 4.34 18.77
N PHE A 63 -2.08 4.62 19.84
CA PHE A 63 -0.63 4.78 19.73
C PHE A 63 0.05 3.45 19.39
N ASP A 64 0.95 3.48 18.42
CA ASP A 64 1.89 2.41 18.13
C ASP A 64 3.09 2.50 19.08
N ALA A 65 3.05 1.73 20.16
CA ALA A 65 4.13 1.65 21.15
C ALA A 65 5.44 1.14 20.53
N ALA A 66 5.37 0.22 19.56
CA ALA A 66 6.55 -0.31 18.90
C ALA A 66 7.23 0.78 18.08
N PHE A 67 6.47 1.58 17.32
CA PHE A 67 6.99 2.73 16.59
C PHE A 67 7.62 3.78 17.50
N VAL A 68 6.99 4.10 18.63
CA VAL A 68 7.53 5.12 19.55
C VAL A 68 8.88 4.72 20.14
N VAL A 69 9.11 3.42 20.35
CA VAL A 69 10.37 2.90 20.92
C VAL A 69 11.42 2.64 19.85
N THR A 70 11.01 2.09 18.69
CA THR A 70 11.95 1.56 17.68
C THR A 70 12.11 2.47 16.46
N GLY A 71 11.17 3.39 16.23
CA GLY A 71 11.05 4.15 14.98
C GLY A 71 10.49 3.34 13.80
N ASN A 72 10.26 2.03 13.98
CA ASN A 72 9.73 1.15 12.96
C ASN A 72 8.23 0.93 13.20
N ARG A 73 7.42 1.13 12.16
CA ARG A 73 6.00 0.78 12.20
C ARG A 73 5.87 -0.67 11.78
N ASP A 74 5.67 -1.57 12.74
CA ASP A 74 5.24 -2.93 12.46
C ASP A 74 3.80 -2.87 11.94
N GLY A 75 3.65 -2.68 10.63
CA GLY A 75 2.34 -2.60 9.98
C GLY A 75 2.27 -1.72 8.74
N VAL A 76 3.32 -0.94 8.44
CA VAL A 76 3.47 -0.32 7.12
C VAL A 76 4.93 -0.47 6.72
N SER A 77 5.24 -1.60 6.07
CA SER A 77 6.21 -1.52 4.98
C SER A 77 5.72 -0.39 4.12
N LEU A 78 6.43 0.73 4.12
CA LEU A 78 6.48 1.55 2.93
C LEU A 78 6.86 0.55 1.86
N VAL A 79 5.89 0.13 1.05
CA VAL A 79 6.16 -0.62 -0.15
C VAL A 79 7.03 0.34 -0.95
N ASN A 80 8.34 0.20 -0.80
CA ASN A 80 9.28 0.76 -1.74
C ASN A 80 8.75 0.26 -3.07
N LYS A 81 8.38 1.19 -3.94
CA LYS A 81 7.77 0.97 -5.24
C LYS A 81 8.71 0.22 -6.21
N GLU A 82 9.72 -0.48 -5.70
CA GLU A 82 10.87 -1.01 -6.46
C GLU A 82 11.37 -2.39 -6.00
N SER A 83 10.65 -3.15 -5.16
CA SER A 83 10.95 -4.58 -5.07
C SER A 83 9.70 -5.41 -4.79
N ILE A 84 9.00 -5.78 -5.87
CA ILE A 84 8.10 -6.93 -5.82
C ILE A 84 8.97 -8.13 -5.41
N ASP A 85 8.61 -8.78 -4.32
CA ASP A 85 9.25 -10.02 -3.91
C ASP A 85 9.12 -11.05 -5.04
N VAL A 86 10.23 -11.71 -5.38
CA VAL A 86 10.31 -12.58 -6.57
C VAL A 86 9.29 -13.69 -6.49
N GLU A 87 9.03 -14.23 -5.30
CA GLU A 87 8.02 -15.28 -5.09
C GLU A 87 6.62 -14.74 -5.37
N SER A 88 6.31 -13.55 -4.87
CA SER A 88 5.04 -12.87 -5.12
C SER A 88 4.83 -12.53 -6.61
N ALA A 89 5.89 -12.17 -7.32
CA ALA A 89 5.85 -11.93 -8.77
C ALA A 89 5.61 -13.23 -9.55
N VAL A 90 6.25 -14.33 -9.13
CA VAL A 90 6.07 -15.67 -9.71
C VAL A 90 4.64 -16.15 -9.49
N ASP A 91 4.10 -16.01 -8.28
CA ASP A 91 2.73 -16.39 -7.95
C ASP A 91 1.70 -15.62 -8.78
N ALA A 92 1.87 -14.30 -8.90
CA ALA A 92 1.00 -13.46 -9.72
C ALA A 92 1.05 -13.86 -11.20
N ALA A 93 2.25 -14.15 -11.73
CA ALA A 93 2.43 -14.60 -13.11
C ALA A 93 1.81 -15.99 -13.35
N CYS A 94 2.02 -16.94 -12.44
CA CYS A 94 1.44 -18.29 -12.51
C CYS A 94 -0.09 -18.26 -12.45
N TYR A 95 -0.65 -17.43 -11.56
CA TYR A 95 -2.10 -17.22 -11.48
C TYR A 95 -2.65 -16.62 -12.77
N ALA A 96 -2.06 -15.54 -13.28
CA ALA A 96 -2.50 -14.89 -14.51
C ALA A 96 -2.44 -15.82 -15.73
N ALA A 97 -1.37 -16.61 -15.87
CA ALA A 97 -1.22 -17.57 -16.95
C ALA A 97 -2.27 -18.68 -16.89
N ARG A 98 -2.57 -19.18 -15.69
CA ARG A 98 -3.63 -20.18 -15.47
C ARG A 98 -4.99 -19.66 -15.91
N GLU A 99 -5.36 -18.45 -15.48
CA GLU A 99 -6.65 -17.86 -15.81
C GLU A 99 -6.78 -17.55 -17.31
N ALA A 100 -5.69 -17.12 -17.95
CA ALA A 100 -5.66 -16.93 -19.40
C ALA A 100 -5.92 -18.25 -20.16
N LEU A 101 -5.28 -19.35 -19.73
CA LEU A 101 -5.50 -20.68 -20.33
C LEU A 101 -6.93 -21.18 -20.12
N LEU A 102 -7.49 -21.01 -18.92
CA LEU A 102 -8.87 -21.37 -18.62
C LEU A 102 -9.85 -20.57 -19.47
N THR A 103 -9.59 -19.28 -19.66
CA THR A 103 -10.40 -18.40 -20.50
C THR A 103 -10.39 -18.86 -21.96
N VAL A 104 -9.21 -19.19 -22.51
CA VAL A 104 -9.10 -19.72 -23.89
C VAL A 104 -9.84 -21.05 -24.04
N TYR A 105 -9.75 -21.94 -23.04
CA TYR A 105 -10.45 -23.21 -23.06
C TYR A 105 -11.97 -23.01 -23.03
N GLN A 106 -12.46 -22.15 -22.13
CA GLN A 106 -13.89 -21.81 -22.05
C GLN A 106 -14.37 -21.14 -23.35
N ALA A 107 -13.58 -20.24 -23.94
CA ALA A 107 -13.90 -19.61 -25.22
C ALA A 107 -13.96 -20.62 -26.36
N LYS A 108 -13.04 -21.59 -26.43
CA LYS A 108 -13.09 -22.69 -27.41
C LYS A 108 -14.31 -23.57 -27.21
N ARG A 109 -14.66 -23.89 -25.96
CA ARG A 109 -15.87 -24.64 -25.62
C ARG A 109 -17.12 -23.89 -26.08
N LEU A 110 -17.24 -22.61 -25.73
CA LEU A 110 -18.36 -21.75 -26.12
C LEU A 110 -18.46 -21.64 -27.65
N LYS A 111 -17.34 -21.50 -28.37
CA LYS A 111 -17.32 -21.49 -29.84
C LYS A 111 -17.87 -22.80 -30.43
N ASN A 112 -17.51 -23.94 -29.85
CA ASN A 112 -18.01 -25.24 -30.28
C ASN A 112 -19.50 -25.43 -29.94
N GLU A 113 -19.97 -24.83 -28.84
CA GLU A 113 -21.38 -24.86 -28.42
C GLU A 113 -22.27 -23.89 -29.22
N LEU A 114 -21.72 -22.79 -29.75
CA LEU A 114 -22.47 -21.73 -30.45
C LEU A 114 -22.53 -21.88 -32.00
N GLY A 115 -21.74 -22.77 -32.60
CA GLY A 115 -21.75 -23.03 -34.06
C GLY A 115 -21.18 -21.89 -34.93
N GLU A 116 -21.09 -22.11 -36.26
CA GLU A 116 -20.41 -21.20 -37.21
C GLU A 116 -21.02 -19.78 -37.31
N ASN A 117 -22.25 -19.57 -36.84
CA ASN A 117 -22.94 -18.27 -36.86
C ASN A 117 -22.95 -17.55 -35.50
N GLY A 118 -22.34 -18.13 -34.46
CA GLY A 118 -22.28 -17.57 -33.10
C GLY A 118 -21.08 -16.65 -32.88
N GLU A 119 -20.76 -15.79 -33.85
CA GLU A 119 -19.52 -14.99 -33.90
C GLU A 119 -19.53 -13.73 -33.01
N PHE A 120 -20.56 -13.55 -32.17
CA PHE A 120 -20.75 -12.31 -31.40
C PHE A 120 -20.10 -12.37 -30.00
N ASP A 121 -19.47 -11.26 -29.62
CA ASP A 121 -18.89 -10.88 -28.32
C ASP A 121 -17.65 -11.61 -27.78
N ALA A 122 -17.54 -12.93 -27.86
CA ALA A 122 -16.47 -13.65 -27.12
C ALA A 122 -15.04 -13.25 -27.55
N ILE A 123 -14.81 -13.00 -28.84
CA ILE A 123 -13.49 -12.64 -29.40
C ILE A 123 -13.15 -11.17 -29.10
N LYS A 124 -14.13 -10.25 -29.17
CA LYS A 124 -13.95 -8.83 -28.82
C LYS A 124 -13.66 -8.68 -27.33
N SER A 125 -14.37 -9.42 -26.47
CA SER A 125 -14.10 -9.50 -25.03
C SER A 125 -12.71 -10.05 -24.72
N LEU A 126 -12.24 -11.08 -25.45
CA LEU A 126 -10.90 -11.66 -25.25
C LEU A 126 -9.78 -10.65 -25.58
N SER A 127 -9.92 -9.89 -26.66
CA SER A 127 -8.96 -8.85 -27.06
C SER A 127 -8.87 -7.72 -26.02
N LEU A 128 -10.00 -7.36 -25.40
CA LEU A 128 -10.04 -6.37 -24.32
C LEU A 128 -9.36 -6.89 -23.05
N ILE A 129 -9.60 -8.16 -22.69
CA ILE A 129 -8.97 -8.80 -21.52
C ILE A 129 -7.45 -8.88 -21.69
N GLU A 130 -6.94 -9.27 -22.86
CA GLU A 130 -5.50 -9.34 -23.12
C GLU A 130 -4.84 -7.95 -23.02
N LYS A 131 -5.47 -6.92 -23.61
CA LYS A 131 -4.94 -5.55 -23.58
C LYS A 131 -4.95 -4.96 -22.17
N ALA A 132 -6.02 -5.18 -21.41
CA ALA A 132 -6.09 -4.75 -20.01
C ALA A 132 -5.00 -5.41 -19.16
N THR A 133 -4.79 -6.72 -19.35
CA THR A 133 -3.76 -7.49 -18.64
C THR A 133 -2.35 -6.96 -18.95
N ARG A 134 -2.07 -6.63 -20.21
CA ARG A 134 -0.77 -6.08 -20.65
C ARG A 134 -0.47 -4.71 -20.04
N ILE A 135 -1.48 -3.85 -19.93
CA ILE A 135 -1.32 -2.51 -19.34
C ILE A 135 -1.10 -2.61 -17.84
N LEU A 136 -1.89 -3.45 -17.15
CA LEU A 136 -1.72 -3.71 -15.72
C LEU A 136 -0.33 -4.27 -15.42
N ALA A 137 0.14 -5.26 -16.19
CA ALA A 137 1.49 -5.80 -16.03
C ALA A 137 2.58 -4.75 -16.27
N LYS A 138 2.44 -3.92 -17.31
CA LYS A 138 3.41 -2.85 -17.62
C LYS A 138 3.42 -1.76 -16.55
N ALA A 139 2.25 -1.38 -16.04
CA ALA A 139 2.10 -0.43 -14.96
C ALA A 139 2.73 -0.90 -13.66
N GLU A 140 2.50 -2.17 -13.30
CA GLU A 140 3.04 -2.78 -12.10
C GLU A 140 4.56 -2.93 -12.17
N LEU A 141 5.09 -3.31 -13.33
CA LEU A 141 6.54 -3.49 -13.54
C LEU A 141 7.32 -2.17 -13.64
N THR A 142 6.68 -1.07 -14.05
CA THR A 142 7.38 0.20 -14.33
C THR A 142 6.98 1.34 -13.39
N GLY A 143 5.96 1.12 -12.54
CA GLY A 143 5.47 2.10 -11.58
C GLY A 143 4.76 3.32 -12.19
N ASN A 144 4.59 3.40 -13.52
CA ASN A 144 4.01 4.55 -14.20
C ASN A 144 2.78 4.16 -15.02
N MET A 145 1.60 4.64 -14.60
CA MET A 145 0.35 4.62 -15.35
C MET A 145 0.14 5.99 -16.00
N SER A 146 0.21 6.10 -17.33
CA SER A 146 -0.18 7.34 -18.02
C SER A 146 -1.68 7.33 -18.37
N ASN A 147 -2.34 8.49 -18.26
CA ASN A 147 -3.74 8.65 -18.69
C ASN A 147 -3.93 8.33 -20.18
N ASP A 148 -2.89 8.47 -20.99
CA ASP A 148 -2.90 8.11 -22.40
C ASP A 148 -3.02 6.59 -22.59
N SER A 149 -2.36 5.80 -21.74
CA SER A 149 -2.44 4.32 -21.76
C SER A 149 -3.84 3.80 -21.42
N ILE A 150 -4.59 4.52 -20.58
CA ILE A 150 -6.00 4.21 -20.26
C ILE A 150 -6.92 4.63 -21.41
N ARG A 151 -6.68 5.81 -22.01
CA ARG A 151 -7.49 6.33 -23.12
C ARG A 151 -7.38 5.48 -24.38
N ASP A 152 -6.23 4.89 -24.67
CA ASP A 152 -6.06 3.94 -25.79
C ASP A 152 -6.93 2.68 -25.65
N VAL A 153 -7.28 2.28 -24.42
CA VAL A 153 -8.21 1.17 -24.16
C VAL A 153 -9.65 1.59 -24.39
N LEU A 154 -10.00 2.81 -23.99
CA LEU A 154 -11.38 3.30 -24.02
C LEU A 154 -11.80 3.87 -25.39
N SER A 155 -10.87 4.35 -26.21
CA SER A 155 -11.16 4.98 -27.50
C SER A 155 -11.69 4.01 -28.57
N VAL A 156 -11.47 2.70 -28.40
CA VAL A 156 -11.96 1.66 -29.32
C VAL A 156 -13.42 1.26 -29.02
N ILE A 157 -14.00 1.74 -27.91
CA ILE A 157 -15.43 1.54 -27.59
C ILE A 157 -16.32 2.50 -28.39
N SER A 158 -15.76 3.59 -28.93
CA SER A 158 -16.55 4.68 -29.53
C SER A 158 -16.53 4.75 -31.06
N ASN A 159 -15.91 3.78 -31.75
CA ASN A 159 -15.76 3.80 -33.21
C ASN A 159 -16.37 2.59 -33.94
N ASP A 160 -17.25 1.83 -33.30
CA ASP A 160 -18.16 0.86 -33.95
C ASP A 160 -19.59 1.03 -33.42
#